data_AF-A0A177E552-F1
#
_entry.id   AF-A0A177E552-F1
#
_cell.length_a   1.000
_cell.length_b   1.000
_cell.length_c   1.000
_cell.angle_alpha   90.00
_cell.angle_beta   90.00
_cell.angle_gamma   90.00
#
_symmetry.space_group_name_H-M   'P 1'
#
loop_
_entity.id
_entity.type
_entity.pdbx_description
1 polymer ?
#
loop_
_entity_poly.entity_id
_entity_poly.type
_entity_poly.pdbx_seq_one_letter_code
_entity_poly.pdbx_strand_id
1 'polypeptide(L)'
;MLELKKREANFGLELKEKYQAPATLAQCFRCGACSGICPVEKVEEDFDPRVFVHGVLLGLKEKLLSGEAIWKCSGCGSCIPVCPMDVKPMEVIKALKAVVEKRDPELALEMRFKVGRLARVDAGKCIACLTCVRDCPFGAPYITEEGYAVIQPDKCKGCGICVVECPARAIILNASPEMIATVRGGGHG
;
A
#
# COMPACT_ATOMS: atom_id res chain seq x y z
N MET A 1 9.51 17.97 -25.78
CA MET A 1 10.54 18.70 -25.00
C MET A 1 10.03 19.21 -23.63
N LEU A 2 8.70 19.28 -23.37
CA LEU A 2 8.15 19.73 -22.07
C LEU A 2 8.30 18.72 -20.90
N GLU A 3 8.48 17.42 -21.14
CA GLU A 3 8.56 16.42 -20.06
C GLU A 3 9.93 16.32 -19.37
N LEU A 4 11.00 16.89 -19.95
CA LEU A 4 12.34 16.80 -19.36
C LEU A 4 12.51 17.69 -18.13
N LYS A 5 11.71 18.76 -17.99
CA LYS A 5 11.78 19.72 -16.87
C LYS A 5 11.23 19.17 -15.54
N LYS A 6 10.55 18.02 -15.54
CA LYS A 6 9.99 17.39 -14.34
C LYS A 6 10.83 16.23 -13.80
N ARG A 7 12.03 16.03 -14.34
CA ARG A 7 12.93 14.94 -13.94
C ARG A 7 13.90 15.41 -12.87
N GLU A 8 13.90 14.72 -11.73
CA GLU A 8 14.88 14.93 -10.67
C GLU A 8 16.07 13.99 -10.87
N ALA A 9 17.16 14.54 -11.42
CA ALA A 9 18.35 13.77 -11.80
C ALA A 9 18.96 12.95 -10.65
N ASN A 10 18.79 13.39 -9.40
CA ASN A 10 19.37 12.76 -8.23
C ASN A 10 18.38 11.91 -7.42
N PHE A 11 17.17 11.66 -7.92
CA PHE A 11 16.15 10.97 -7.13
C PHE A 11 16.57 9.55 -6.71
N GLY A 12 17.25 8.82 -7.59
CA GLY A 12 17.79 7.50 -7.26
C GLY A 12 18.89 7.53 -6.17
N LEU A 13 19.68 8.60 -6.10
CA LEU A 13 20.68 8.81 -5.03
C LEU A 13 19.99 9.17 -3.72
N GLU A 14 19.02 10.09 -3.76
CA GLU A 14 18.22 10.48 -2.60
C GLU A 14 17.57 9.26 -1.92
N LEU A 15 16.97 8.37 -2.72
CA LEU A 15 16.35 7.15 -2.22
C LEU A 15 17.35 6.21 -1.53
N LYS A 16 18.57 6.09 -2.05
CA LYS A 16 19.62 5.26 -1.44
C LYS A 16 20.06 5.83 -0.09
N GLU A 17 20.36 7.12 -0.06
CA GLU A 17 20.93 7.79 1.12
C GLU A 17 19.92 7.98 2.25
N LYS A 18 18.68 8.37 1.94
CA LYS A 18 17.67 8.77 2.96
C LYS A 18 16.61 7.72 3.24
N TYR A 19 16.42 6.77 2.33
CA TYR A 19 15.31 5.80 2.35
C TYR A 19 15.76 4.36 2.13
N GLN A 20 17.06 4.08 2.23
CA GLN A 20 17.65 2.73 2.21
C GLN A 20 17.30 1.94 0.94
N ALA A 21 17.09 2.62 -0.19
CA ALA A 21 16.91 1.93 -1.45
C ALA A 21 18.17 1.14 -1.83
N PRO A 22 18.05 0.02 -2.56
CA PRO A 22 19.17 -0.85 -2.91
C PRO A 22 20.31 -0.11 -3.65
N ALA A 23 21.56 -0.35 -3.24
CA ALA A 23 22.73 0.19 -3.92
C ALA A 23 22.79 -0.21 -5.41
N THR A 24 22.28 -1.40 -5.71
CA THR A 24 22.14 -2.03 -7.03
C THR A 24 21.01 -1.45 -7.89
N LEU A 25 20.21 -0.50 -7.39
CA LEU A 25 19.09 0.11 -8.13
C LEU A 25 19.44 0.52 -9.57
N ALA A 26 20.62 1.09 -9.78
CA ALA A 26 21.10 1.57 -11.08
C ALA A 26 21.52 0.45 -12.05
N GLN A 27 21.57 -0.81 -11.61
CA GLN A 27 22.01 -1.95 -12.42
C GLN A 27 20.90 -2.54 -13.30
N CYS A 28 19.66 -2.05 -13.21
CA CYS A 28 18.55 -2.61 -13.99
C CYS A 28 18.77 -2.49 -15.51
N PHE A 29 18.96 -3.62 -16.20
CA PHE A 29 19.02 -3.69 -17.68
C PHE A 29 17.67 -4.01 -18.33
N ARG A 30 16.57 -4.01 -17.57
CA ARG A 30 15.19 -4.07 -18.07
C ARG A 30 14.71 -5.44 -18.60
N CYS A 31 15.20 -6.55 -18.04
CA CYS A 31 14.78 -7.90 -18.47
C CYS A 31 13.29 -8.26 -18.26
N GLY A 32 12.60 -7.63 -17.30
CA GLY A 32 11.18 -7.89 -17.04
C GLY A 32 10.85 -9.09 -16.14
N ALA A 33 11.84 -9.78 -15.58
CA ALA A 33 11.62 -10.93 -14.68
C ALA A 33 10.74 -10.57 -13.46
N CYS A 34 10.91 -9.36 -12.91
CA CYS A 34 10.11 -8.89 -11.78
C CYS A 34 8.63 -8.65 -12.15
N SER A 35 8.34 -8.20 -13.37
CA SER A 35 6.97 -8.03 -13.87
C SER A 35 6.32 -9.41 -14.01
N GLY A 36 6.96 -10.34 -14.72
CA GLY A 36 6.36 -11.66 -15.01
C GLY A 36 6.13 -12.55 -13.78
N ILE A 37 6.94 -12.40 -12.71
CA ILE A 37 6.71 -13.14 -11.46
C ILE A 37 5.67 -12.47 -10.56
N CYS A 38 5.35 -11.18 -10.77
CA CYS A 38 4.54 -10.43 -9.82
C CYS A 38 3.08 -10.90 -9.86
N PRO A 39 2.50 -11.34 -8.73
CA PRO A 39 1.09 -11.69 -8.71
C PRO A 39 0.17 -10.47 -8.81
N VAL A 40 0.62 -9.29 -8.33
CA VAL A 40 -0.16 -8.05 -8.35
C VAL A 40 -0.28 -7.51 -9.78
N GLU A 41 0.80 -7.53 -10.56
CA GLU A 41 0.77 -7.10 -11.97
C GLU A 41 -0.22 -7.90 -12.81
N LYS A 42 -0.44 -9.18 -12.46
CA LYS A 42 -1.40 -10.05 -13.16
C LYS A 42 -2.87 -9.72 -12.89
N VAL A 43 -3.16 -8.94 -11.84
CA VAL A 43 -4.53 -8.65 -11.41
C VAL A 43 -4.84 -7.14 -11.33
N GLU A 44 -3.81 -6.29 -11.30
CA GLU A 44 -3.92 -4.83 -11.26
C GLU A 44 -3.33 -4.21 -12.52
N GLU A 45 -4.18 -3.71 -13.41
CA GLU A 45 -3.80 -3.23 -14.76
C GLU A 45 -2.79 -2.06 -14.74
N ASP A 46 -2.74 -1.28 -13.66
CA ASP A 46 -1.88 -0.11 -13.50
C ASP A 46 -0.62 -0.37 -12.64
N PHE A 47 -0.35 -1.64 -12.28
CA PHE A 47 0.77 -2.00 -11.42
C PHE A 47 1.81 -2.87 -12.14
N ASP A 48 3.04 -2.36 -12.31
CA ASP A 48 4.19 -3.17 -12.71
C ASP A 48 5.41 -2.78 -11.85
N PRO A 49 6.02 -3.72 -11.08
CA PRO A 49 7.18 -3.42 -10.25
C PRO A 49 8.38 -2.85 -11.04
N ARG A 50 8.52 -3.20 -12.32
CA ARG A 50 9.58 -2.68 -13.20
C ARG A 50 9.36 -1.20 -13.52
N VAL A 51 8.11 -0.76 -13.66
CA VAL A 51 7.79 0.65 -13.95
C VAL A 51 8.25 1.56 -12.82
N PHE A 52 8.12 1.14 -11.56
CA PHE A 52 8.63 1.91 -10.42
C PHE A 52 10.16 2.02 -10.45
N VAL A 53 10.88 0.91 -10.67
CA VAL A 53 12.35 0.92 -10.81
C VAL A 53 12.78 1.88 -11.90
N HIS A 54 12.18 1.81 -13.08
CA HIS A 54 12.55 2.68 -14.20
C HIS A 54 12.14 4.13 -13.98
N GLY A 55 10.96 4.37 -13.38
CA GLY A 55 10.53 5.71 -13.04
C GLY A 55 11.51 6.41 -12.12
N VAL A 56 12.10 5.67 -11.16
CA VAL A 56 13.16 6.19 -10.29
C VAL A 56 14.41 6.53 -11.10
N LEU A 57 14.87 5.62 -11.96
CA LEU A 57 16.07 5.85 -12.82
C LEU A 57 15.89 7.02 -13.79
N LEU A 58 14.66 7.30 -14.20
CA LEU A 58 14.31 8.42 -15.06
C LEU A 58 14.03 9.72 -14.28
N GLY A 59 14.08 9.69 -12.94
CA GLY A 59 13.83 10.86 -12.10
C GLY A 59 12.36 11.30 -12.05
N LEU A 60 11.40 10.41 -12.31
CA LEU A 60 9.96 10.73 -12.37
C LEU A 60 9.30 10.82 -10.97
N LYS A 61 9.91 11.56 -10.05
CA LYS A 61 9.55 11.59 -8.62
C LYS A 61 8.08 11.93 -8.39
N GLU A 62 7.62 13.09 -8.83
CA GLU A 62 6.23 13.52 -8.56
C GLU A 62 5.19 12.57 -9.14
N LYS A 63 5.46 11.96 -10.31
CA LYS A 63 4.57 10.96 -10.91
C LYS A 63 4.48 9.68 -10.07
N LEU A 64 5.60 9.25 -9.49
CA LEU A 64 5.65 8.03 -8.66
C LEU A 64 5.05 8.26 -7.27
N LEU A 65 5.27 9.43 -6.66
CA LEU A 65 4.83 9.73 -5.29
C LEU A 65 3.34 10.09 -5.20
N SER A 66 2.75 10.62 -6.28
CA SER A 66 1.31 10.95 -6.34
C SER A 66 0.43 9.80 -6.84
N GLY A 67 1.02 8.76 -7.44
CA GLY A 67 0.27 7.66 -8.03
C GLY A 67 -0.24 6.66 -7.00
N GLU A 68 -1.46 6.16 -7.18
CA GLU A 68 -2.06 5.13 -6.33
C GLU A 68 -1.35 3.76 -6.46
N ALA A 69 -0.86 3.45 -7.66
CA ALA A 69 -0.28 2.14 -7.99
C ALA A 69 0.85 1.73 -7.03
N ILE A 70 1.66 2.66 -6.52
CA ILE A 70 2.72 2.35 -5.54
C ILE A 70 2.17 1.57 -4.33
N TRP A 71 0.95 1.91 -3.89
CA TRP A 71 0.31 1.33 -2.72
C TRP A 71 -0.21 -0.08 -2.94
N LYS A 72 -0.40 -0.51 -4.19
CA LYS A 72 -0.87 -1.86 -4.57
C LYS A 72 0.16 -2.95 -4.34
N CYS A 73 1.46 -2.63 -4.31
CA CYS A 73 2.56 -3.61 -4.09
C CYS A 73 2.42 -4.40 -2.78
N SER A 74 2.09 -5.69 -2.84
CA SER A 74 1.85 -6.57 -1.67
C SER A 74 3.05 -6.73 -0.73
N GLY A 75 4.26 -6.39 -1.17
CA GLY A 75 5.46 -6.55 -0.35
C GLY A 75 5.90 -8.00 -0.19
N CYS A 76 5.40 -8.93 -1.01
CA CYS A 76 5.73 -10.36 -0.92
C CYS A 76 7.18 -10.71 -1.26
N GLY A 77 7.89 -9.82 -1.97
CA GLY A 77 9.30 -10.02 -2.32
C GLY A 77 9.58 -11.00 -3.46
N SER A 78 8.57 -11.54 -4.15
CA SER A 78 8.77 -12.51 -5.26
C SER A 78 9.68 -12.00 -6.38
N CYS A 79 9.76 -10.67 -6.56
CA CYS A 79 10.63 -10.03 -7.54
C CYS A 79 12.13 -9.99 -7.16
N ILE A 80 12.48 -10.24 -5.89
CA ILE A 80 13.86 -10.20 -5.40
C ILE A 80 14.69 -11.37 -5.96
N PRO A 81 14.34 -12.65 -5.74
CA PRO A 81 15.19 -13.77 -6.14
C PRO A 81 15.30 -13.96 -7.67
N VAL A 82 14.32 -13.46 -8.44
CA VAL A 82 14.33 -13.58 -9.91
C VAL A 82 15.14 -12.48 -10.60
N CYS A 83 15.66 -11.49 -9.86
CA CYS A 83 16.35 -10.36 -10.45
C CYS A 83 17.83 -10.69 -10.71
N PRO A 84 18.29 -10.80 -11.97
CA PRO A 84 19.69 -11.13 -12.28
C PRO A 84 20.68 -10.04 -11.88
N MET A 85 20.21 -8.81 -11.67
CA MET A 85 21.04 -7.65 -11.28
C MET A 85 20.88 -7.27 -9.82
N ASP A 86 20.19 -8.11 -9.03
CA ASP A 86 19.93 -7.89 -7.61
C ASP A 86 19.35 -6.49 -7.27
N VAL A 87 18.52 -5.93 -8.16
CA VAL A 87 17.93 -4.57 -8.02
C VAL A 87 16.93 -4.47 -6.86
N LYS A 88 16.35 -5.60 -6.45
CA LYS A 88 15.34 -5.72 -5.37
C LYS A 88 14.15 -4.75 -5.51
N PRO A 89 13.30 -4.90 -6.55
CA PRO A 89 12.20 -3.96 -6.83
C PRO A 89 11.23 -3.73 -5.66
N MET A 90 11.01 -4.74 -4.81
CA MET A 90 10.17 -4.60 -3.61
C MET A 90 10.72 -3.54 -2.64
N GLU A 91 12.04 -3.53 -2.41
CA GLU A 91 12.70 -2.55 -1.54
C GLU A 91 12.70 -1.15 -2.17
N VAL A 92 12.78 -1.05 -3.50
CA VAL A 92 12.61 0.24 -4.21
C VAL A 92 11.21 0.81 -3.97
N ILE A 93 10.16 -0.01 -4.09
CA ILE A 93 8.79 0.44 -3.84
C ILE A 93 8.60 0.79 -2.36
N LYS A 94 9.18 0.04 -1.44
CA LYS A 94 9.17 0.36 0.00
C LYS A 94 9.83 1.71 0.29
N ALA A 95 10.99 1.98 -0.32
CA ALA A 95 11.66 3.27 -0.21
C ALA A 95 10.78 4.41 -0.74
N LEU A 96 10.12 4.22 -1.89
CA LEU A 96 9.17 5.19 -2.43
C LEU A 96 8.00 5.45 -1.45
N LYS A 97 7.42 4.42 -0.83
CA LYS A 97 6.34 4.58 0.16
C LYS A 97 6.83 5.38 1.36
N ALA A 98 8.03 5.10 1.85
CA ALA A 98 8.64 5.83 2.95
C ALA A 98 8.88 7.32 2.62
N VAL A 99 9.12 7.68 1.35
CA VAL A 99 9.14 9.09 0.93
C VAL A 99 7.77 9.74 1.12
N VAL A 100 6.70 9.10 0.64
CA VAL A 100 5.34 9.65 0.77
C VAL A 100 4.97 9.76 2.25
N GLU A 101 5.22 8.72 3.06
CA GLU A 101 4.93 8.72 4.49
C GLU A 101 5.64 9.83 5.26
N LYS A 102 6.88 10.19 4.89
CA LYS A 102 7.59 11.31 5.51
C LYS A 102 7.18 12.68 4.98
N ARG A 103 6.80 12.78 3.70
CA ARG A 103 6.44 14.04 3.04
C ARG A 103 5.00 14.46 3.35
N ASP A 104 4.09 13.50 3.31
CA ASP A 104 2.65 13.70 3.37
C ASP A 104 1.97 12.46 4.02
N PRO A 105 1.96 12.39 5.37
CA PRO A 105 1.35 11.28 6.10
C PRO A 105 -0.14 11.12 5.83
N GLU A 106 -0.86 12.22 5.56
CA GLU A 106 -2.30 12.21 5.30
C GLU A 106 -2.60 11.57 3.94
N LEU A 107 -1.86 11.95 2.89
CA LEU A 107 -1.97 11.32 1.58
C LEU A 107 -1.60 9.83 1.64
N ALA A 108 -0.55 9.47 2.38
CA ALA A 108 -0.18 8.07 2.56
C ALA A 108 -1.32 7.26 3.21
N LEU A 109 -1.95 7.84 4.24
CA LEU A 109 -3.08 7.23 4.93
C LEU A 109 -4.30 7.07 4.00
N GLU A 110 -4.64 8.13 3.27
CA GLU A 110 -5.74 8.14 2.31
C GLU A 110 -5.54 7.06 1.24
N MET A 111 -4.36 6.98 0.65
CA MET A 111 -4.06 5.99 -0.38
C MET A 111 -4.12 4.57 0.15
N ARG A 112 -3.57 4.30 1.33
CA ARG A 112 -3.64 2.98 1.99
C ARG A 112 -5.08 2.57 2.28
N PHE A 113 -5.92 3.52 2.69
CA PHE A 113 -7.35 3.28 2.83
C PHE A 113 -7.97 2.98 1.46
N LYS A 114 -7.73 3.80 0.44
CA LYS A 114 -8.26 3.65 -0.92
C LYS A 114 -7.97 2.27 -1.53
N VAL A 115 -6.74 1.78 -1.44
CA VAL A 115 -6.33 0.46 -1.98
C VAL A 115 -6.69 -0.73 -1.07
N GLY A 116 -7.53 -0.54 -0.05
CA GLY A 116 -8.00 -1.63 0.80
C GLY A 116 -6.95 -2.22 1.75
N ARG A 117 -5.92 -1.46 2.13
CA ARG A 117 -4.91 -1.89 3.10
C ARG A 117 -5.17 -1.46 4.53
N LEU A 118 -6.10 -0.54 4.71
CA LEU A 118 -6.45 0.02 5.99
C LEU A 118 -7.95 -0.07 6.20
N ALA A 119 -8.36 -0.60 7.35
CA ALA A 119 -9.73 -0.52 7.81
C ALA A 119 -9.93 0.78 8.62
N ARG A 120 -11.12 1.38 8.53
CA ARG A 120 -11.52 2.61 9.24
C ARG A 120 -12.86 2.39 9.93
N VAL A 121 -13.03 3.00 11.10
CA VAL A 121 -14.27 2.96 11.88
C VAL A 121 -15.10 4.21 11.60
N ASP A 122 -16.40 4.02 11.42
CA ASP A 122 -17.45 5.04 11.48
C ASP A 122 -17.87 5.22 12.95
N ALA A 123 -17.41 6.30 13.57
CA ALA A 123 -17.68 6.60 14.98
C ALA A 123 -19.18 6.74 15.28
N GLY A 124 -19.99 7.20 14.32
CA GLY A 124 -21.44 7.37 14.51
C GLY A 124 -22.22 6.06 14.56
N LYS A 125 -21.61 4.95 14.13
CA LYS A 125 -22.21 3.60 14.17
C LYS A 125 -21.57 2.70 15.22
N CYS A 126 -20.38 3.05 15.71
CA CYS A 126 -19.66 2.21 16.66
C CYS A 126 -20.43 2.12 17.99
N ILE A 127 -20.69 0.91 18.45
CA ILE A 127 -21.35 0.64 19.74
C ILE A 127 -20.38 0.26 20.86
N ALA A 128 -19.07 0.49 20.67
CA ALA A 128 -18.01 0.18 21.63
C ALA A 128 -17.97 -1.28 22.15
N CYS A 129 -18.45 -2.26 21.37
CA CYS A 129 -18.55 -3.66 21.81
C CYS A 129 -17.21 -4.41 22.01
N LEU A 130 -16.08 -3.78 21.63
CA LEU A 130 -14.72 -4.33 21.74
C LEU A 130 -14.38 -5.53 20.85
N THR A 131 -15.30 -6.01 20.02
CA THR A 131 -15.06 -7.16 19.11
C THR A 131 -13.81 -6.98 18.26
N CYS A 132 -13.67 -5.81 17.59
CA CYS A 132 -12.49 -5.54 16.78
C CYS A 132 -11.16 -5.53 17.56
N VAL A 133 -11.17 -5.09 18.82
CA VAL A 133 -9.99 -5.09 19.70
C VAL A 133 -9.60 -6.53 20.05
N ARG A 134 -10.59 -7.38 20.33
CA ARG A 134 -10.39 -8.79 20.68
C ARG A 134 -9.91 -9.63 19.50
N ASP A 135 -10.50 -9.43 18.32
CA ASP A 135 -10.31 -10.34 17.20
C ASP A 135 -9.13 -9.95 16.30
N CYS A 136 -8.55 -8.76 16.47
CA CYS A 136 -7.43 -8.34 15.66
C CYS A 136 -6.14 -9.06 16.09
N PRO A 137 -5.57 -9.95 15.24
CA PRO A 137 -4.32 -10.65 15.59
C PRO A 137 -3.09 -9.73 15.59
N PHE A 138 -3.25 -8.49 15.12
CA PHE A 138 -2.18 -7.49 15.01
C PHE A 138 -2.27 -6.40 16.07
N GLY A 139 -3.27 -6.45 16.97
CA GLY A 139 -3.48 -5.44 18.00
C GLY A 139 -3.62 -4.02 17.44
N ALA A 140 -4.26 -3.89 16.26
CA ALA A 140 -4.42 -2.60 15.59
C ALA A 140 -5.53 -1.73 16.20
N PRO A 141 -6.67 -2.26 16.67
CA PRO A 141 -7.74 -1.43 17.21
C PRO A 141 -7.54 -1.09 18.69
N TYR A 142 -7.98 0.09 19.10
CA TYR A 142 -8.14 0.51 20.49
C TYR A 142 -9.43 1.32 20.66
N ILE A 143 -9.86 1.53 21.91
CA ILE A 143 -11.02 2.37 22.23
C ILE A 143 -10.55 3.75 22.71
N THR A 144 -11.15 4.80 22.16
CA THR A 144 -10.88 6.17 22.57
C THR A 144 -11.67 6.53 23.84
N GLU A 145 -11.28 7.62 24.49
CA GLU A 145 -12.00 8.12 25.67
C GLU A 145 -13.43 8.57 25.34
N GLU A 146 -13.70 8.92 24.08
CA GLU A 146 -15.04 9.30 23.60
C GLU A 146 -15.95 8.09 23.30
N GLY A 147 -15.47 6.87 23.54
CA GLY A 147 -16.32 5.67 23.46
C GLY A 147 -16.52 5.09 22.06
N TYR A 148 -15.57 5.27 21.14
CA TYR A 148 -15.57 4.57 19.85
C TYR A 148 -14.22 3.90 19.56
N ALA A 149 -14.22 2.94 18.64
CA ALA A 149 -12.99 2.24 18.24
C ALA A 149 -12.22 3.02 17.17
N VAL A 150 -10.89 2.99 17.25
CA VAL A 150 -9.98 3.51 16.21
C VAL A 150 -9.02 2.40 15.80
N ILE A 151 -8.77 2.26 14.49
CA ILE A 151 -7.80 1.31 13.93
C ILE A 151 -6.49 2.02 13.65
N GLN A 152 -5.41 1.59 14.31
CA GLN A 152 -4.07 2.12 14.12
C GLN A 152 -3.52 1.74 12.74
N PRO A 153 -3.20 2.73 11.88
CA PRO A 153 -2.81 2.46 10.50
C PRO A 153 -1.48 1.74 10.32
N ASP A 154 -0.51 2.00 11.20
CA ASP A 154 0.80 1.35 11.23
C ASP A 154 0.70 -0.15 11.55
N LYS A 155 -0.27 -0.54 12.37
CA LYS A 155 -0.51 -1.94 12.76
C LYS A 155 -1.46 -2.68 11.84
N CYS A 156 -2.40 -1.98 11.20
CA CYS A 156 -3.39 -2.60 10.34
C CYS A 156 -2.74 -3.32 9.15
N LYS A 157 -3.10 -4.60 8.95
CA LYS A 157 -2.66 -5.41 7.81
C LYS A 157 -3.72 -5.56 6.71
N GLY A 158 -4.86 -4.89 6.85
CA GLY A 158 -5.95 -4.94 5.86
C GLY A 158 -6.61 -6.32 5.71
N CYS A 159 -6.58 -7.18 6.75
CA CYS A 159 -7.12 -8.55 6.66
C CYS A 159 -8.65 -8.66 6.64
N GLY A 160 -9.37 -7.59 7.00
CA GLY A 160 -10.83 -7.56 6.96
C GLY A 160 -11.58 -8.27 8.11
N ILE A 161 -10.89 -8.94 9.05
CA ILE A 161 -11.54 -9.65 10.18
C ILE A 161 -12.50 -8.72 10.94
N CYS A 162 -12.02 -7.54 11.34
CA CYS A 162 -12.83 -6.55 12.06
C CYS A 162 -14.04 -6.02 11.26
N VAL A 163 -14.01 -6.10 9.93
CA VAL A 163 -15.15 -5.70 9.09
C VAL A 163 -16.26 -6.74 9.17
N VAL A 164 -15.89 -8.01 9.06
CA VAL A 164 -16.83 -9.15 9.10
C VAL A 164 -17.43 -9.31 10.49
N GLU A 165 -16.61 -9.18 11.54
CA GLU A 165 -17.03 -9.42 12.92
C GLU A 165 -17.76 -8.23 13.55
N CYS A 166 -17.80 -7.04 12.91
CA CYS A 166 -18.43 -5.87 13.52
C CYS A 166 -19.96 -6.00 13.56
N PRO A 167 -20.60 -6.18 14.74
CA PRO A 167 -22.06 -6.36 14.81
C PRO A 167 -22.82 -5.10 14.37
N ALA A 168 -22.23 -3.92 14.57
CA ALA A 168 -22.80 -2.64 14.16
C ALA A 168 -22.49 -2.26 12.71
N ARG A 169 -21.72 -3.09 11.98
CA ARG A 169 -21.24 -2.78 10.61
C ARG A 169 -20.60 -1.39 10.50
N ALA A 170 -19.88 -1.01 11.55
CA ALA A 170 -19.26 0.31 11.70
C ALA A 170 -17.85 0.36 11.09
N ILE A 171 -17.29 -0.75 10.59
CA ILE A 171 -15.91 -0.82 10.12
C ILE A 171 -15.90 -1.06 8.62
N ILE A 172 -15.14 -0.24 7.90
CA ILE A 172 -15.00 -0.27 6.45
C ILE A 172 -13.54 -0.59 6.14
N LEU A 173 -13.33 -1.64 5.35
CA LEU A 173 -12.11 -1.83 4.56
C LEU A 173 -12.54 -1.58 3.13
N ASN A 174 -11.82 -0.75 2.36
CA ASN A 174 -12.18 -0.61 0.95
C ASN A 174 -12.04 -1.98 0.28
N ALA A 175 -13.20 -2.52 -0.06
CA ALA A 175 -13.37 -3.73 -0.82
C ALA A 175 -12.97 -3.42 -2.27
N SER A 176 -12.18 -4.31 -2.89
CA SER A 176 -12.26 -4.47 -4.33
C SER A 176 -13.74 -4.72 -4.71
N PRO A 177 -14.20 -4.35 -5.92
CA PRO A 177 -15.59 -4.54 -6.35
C PRO A 177 -16.16 -5.94 -6.07
N GLU A 178 -15.30 -6.96 -6.05
CA GLU A 178 -15.61 -8.37 -5.77
C GLU A 178 -16.05 -8.62 -4.32
N MET A 179 -15.44 -7.94 -3.34
CA MET A 179 -15.82 -8.07 -1.91
C MET A 179 -17.20 -7.44 -1.61
N ILE A 180 -17.69 -6.51 -2.45
CA ILE A 180 -19.04 -5.95 -2.33
C ILE A 180 -20.10 -6.99 -2.69
N ALA A 181 -19.80 -7.91 -3.63
CA ALA A 181 -20.74 -8.92 -4.11
C ALA A 181 -21.02 -10.00 -3.05
N THR A 182 -20.02 -10.41 -2.27
CA THR A 182 -20.18 -11.39 -1.18
C THR A 182 -20.87 -10.81 0.06
N VAL A 183 -20.67 -9.51 0.36
CA VAL A 183 -21.35 -8.84 1.48
C VAL A 183 -22.84 -8.61 1.19
N ARG A 184 -23.21 -8.38 -0.07
CA ARG A 184 -24.62 -8.19 -0.49
C ARG A 184 -25.44 -9.50 -0.56
N GLY A 185 -24.79 -10.67 -0.44
CA GLY A 185 -25.47 -11.97 -0.38
C GLY A 185 -26.09 -12.32 0.98
N GLY A 186 -25.79 -11.55 2.04
CA GLY A 186 -26.23 -11.82 3.41
C GLY A 186 -27.44 -10.99 3.87
N GLY A 187 -28.39 -10.71 2.99
CA GLY A 187 -29.69 -10.16 3.38
C GLY A 187 -30.62 -11.29 3.83
N HIS A 188 -30.74 -11.53 5.13
CA HIS A 188 -31.81 -12.35 5.71
C HIS A 188 -32.36 -11.65 6.95
N GLY A 189 -33.66 -11.37 6.93
CA GLY A 189 -34.46 -10.94 8.08
C GLY A 189 -34.72 -9.44 8.12
#